data_AF-A0A535EQ16-F1
#
_entry.id   AF-A0A535EQ16-F1
#
_cell.length_a   1.000
_cell.length_b   1.000
_cell.length_c   1.000
_cell.angle_alpha   90.00
_cell.angle_beta   90.00
_cell.angle_gamma   90.00
#
_symmetry.space_group_name_H-M   'P 1'
#
loop_
_entity.id
_entity.type
_entity.pdbx_description
1 polymer ?
#
loop_
_entity_poly.entity_id
_entity_poly.type
_entity_poly.pdbx_seq_one_letter_code
_entity_poly.pdbx_strand_id
1 'polypeptide(L)'
;MRADDWAATGLDPLDVADAIGLRLTVEDVLTWAPFRPLEIHWARRHGLSLPEARRWAGEGVPIRDAVRAVAVGLGIQELHRWEEHGFNASDAWEAKETGLGIEEAAEWREAGFVVPDALQLVRDRWTLDAAIVARNAGIDRYRHRQA
;
A
#
# COMPACT_ATOMS: atom_id res chain seq x y z
N MET A 1 -23.44 26.02 -21.64
CA MET A 1 -22.50 25.26 -20.80
C MET A 1 -21.89 26.28 -19.85
N ARG A 2 -22.20 26.24 -18.54
CA ARG A 2 -21.48 27.12 -17.60
C ARG A 2 -20.03 26.64 -17.62
N ALA A 3 -19.09 27.54 -17.90
CA ALA A 3 -17.70 27.26 -17.59
C ALA A 3 -17.66 27.14 -16.06
N ASP A 4 -17.40 25.95 -15.55
CA ASP A 4 -17.25 25.76 -14.12
C ASP A 4 -16.13 26.69 -13.62
N ASP A 5 -16.40 27.43 -12.55
CA ASP A 5 -15.44 28.39 -12.01
C ASP A 5 -14.39 27.65 -11.18
N TRP A 6 -13.38 27.13 -11.88
CA TRP A 6 -12.26 26.41 -11.27
C TRP A 6 -11.39 27.30 -10.38
N ALA A 7 -11.48 28.63 -10.47
CA ALA A 7 -10.68 29.54 -9.64
C ALA A 7 -10.98 29.38 -8.14
N ALA A 8 -12.22 29.02 -7.78
CA ALA A 8 -12.63 28.78 -6.41
C ALA A 8 -11.97 27.54 -5.77
N THR A 9 -11.43 26.62 -6.57
CA THR A 9 -10.80 25.39 -6.08
C THR A 9 -9.39 25.59 -5.55
N GLY A 10 -8.72 26.69 -5.94
CA GLY A 10 -7.31 26.93 -5.61
C GLY A 10 -6.32 25.96 -6.27
N LEU A 11 -6.78 25.11 -7.20
CA LEU A 11 -5.92 24.23 -7.98
C LEU A 11 -5.04 25.01 -8.95
N ASP A 12 -3.85 24.51 -9.21
CA ASP A 12 -3.01 25.01 -10.29
C ASP A 12 -3.56 24.58 -11.67
N PRO A 13 -3.13 25.21 -12.77
CA PRO A 13 -3.67 24.90 -14.10
C PRO A 13 -3.50 23.44 -14.54
N LEU A 14 -2.46 22.75 -14.06
CA LEU A 14 -2.24 21.34 -14.39
C LEU A 14 -3.24 20.45 -13.64
N ASP A 15 -3.42 20.69 -12.34
CA ASP A 15 -4.43 19.98 -11.54
C ASP A 15 -5.86 20.25 -12.10
N VAL A 16 -6.18 21.46 -12.58
CA VAL A 16 -7.46 21.74 -13.25
C VAL A 16 -7.62 20.89 -14.53
N ALA A 17 -6.57 20.79 -15.35
CA ALA A 17 -6.60 19.97 -16.56
C ALA A 17 -6.80 18.49 -16.23
N ASP A 18 -6.15 17.98 -15.18
CA ASP A 18 -6.33 16.62 -14.68
C ASP A 18 -7.77 16.41 -14.21
N ALA A 19 -8.34 17.33 -13.42
CA ALA A 19 -9.72 17.24 -12.94
C ALA A 19 -10.72 17.14 -14.11
N ILE A 20 -10.57 17.99 -15.12
CA ILE A 20 -11.39 17.96 -16.34
C ILE A 20 -11.20 16.64 -17.09
N GLY A 21 -9.95 16.20 -17.28
CA GLY A 21 -9.62 14.95 -17.97
C GLY A 21 -10.19 13.71 -17.27
N LEU A 22 -10.24 13.74 -15.94
CA LEU A 22 -10.79 12.70 -15.07
C LEU A 22 -12.31 12.82 -14.86
N ARG A 23 -12.95 13.80 -15.51
CA ARG A 23 -14.39 14.10 -15.44
C ARG A 23 -14.88 14.44 -14.03
N LEU A 24 -14.04 15.10 -13.24
CA LEU A 24 -14.41 15.67 -11.95
C LEU A 24 -15.05 17.04 -12.14
N THR A 25 -16.00 17.37 -11.28
CA THR A 25 -16.61 18.70 -11.18
C THR A 25 -15.88 19.56 -10.15
N VAL A 26 -16.11 20.88 -10.19
CA VAL A 26 -15.65 21.80 -9.12
C VAL A 26 -16.19 21.37 -7.75
N GLU A 27 -17.44 20.91 -7.69
CA GLU A 27 -18.05 20.39 -6.45
C GLU A 27 -17.31 19.15 -5.93
N ASP A 28 -16.93 18.22 -6.80
CA ASP A 28 -16.14 17.05 -6.41
C ASP A 28 -14.83 17.48 -5.76
N VAL A 29 -14.10 18.41 -6.39
CA VAL A 29 -12.81 18.89 -5.88
C VAL A 29 -12.97 19.62 -4.55
N LEU A 30 -13.94 20.52 -4.42
CA LEU A 30 -14.18 21.24 -3.16
C LEU A 30 -14.60 20.29 -2.04
N THR A 31 -15.45 19.31 -2.33
CA THR A 31 -15.92 18.32 -1.35
C THR A 31 -14.77 17.43 -0.86
N TRP A 32 -13.87 17.06 -1.77
CA TRP A 32 -12.74 16.19 -1.48
C TRP A 32 -11.47 16.93 -1.07
N ALA A 33 -11.48 18.27 -0.96
CA ALA A 33 -10.31 19.01 -0.51
C ALA A 33 -9.78 18.46 0.85
N PRO A 34 -8.45 18.29 1.00
CA PRO A 34 -7.38 18.77 0.12
C PRO A 34 -6.85 17.74 -0.91
N PHE A 35 -7.59 16.66 -1.21
CA PHE A 35 -7.10 15.62 -2.14
C PHE A 35 -6.93 16.15 -3.57
N ARG A 36 -5.88 15.69 -4.25
CA ARG A 36 -5.58 16.02 -5.64
C ARG A 36 -6.57 15.32 -6.58
N PRO A 37 -6.85 15.86 -7.78
CA PRO A 37 -7.77 15.26 -8.75
C PRO A 37 -7.53 13.76 -9.02
N LEU A 38 -6.27 13.36 -9.16
CA LEU A 38 -5.92 11.96 -9.38
C LEU A 38 -6.27 11.06 -8.18
N GLU A 39 -6.08 11.56 -6.95
CA GLU A 39 -6.44 10.85 -5.72
C GLU A 39 -7.96 10.70 -5.60
N ILE A 40 -8.71 11.77 -5.90
CA ILE A 40 -10.18 11.76 -5.90
C ILE A 40 -10.69 10.72 -6.90
N HIS A 41 -10.16 10.76 -8.14
CA HIS A 41 -10.52 9.80 -9.18
C HIS A 41 -10.23 8.37 -8.74
N TRP A 42 -9.05 8.13 -8.16
CA TRP A 42 -8.65 6.80 -7.71
C TRP A 42 -9.57 6.29 -6.59
N ALA A 43 -9.77 7.10 -5.54
CA ALA A 43 -10.64 6.74 -4.43
C ALA A 43 -12.04 6.36 -4.92
N ARG A 44 -12.67 7.20 -5.76
CA ARG A 44 -14.00 6.93 -6.34
C ARG A 44 -14.02 5.67 -7.20
N ARG A 45 -13.02 5.50 -8.07
CA ARG A 45 -12.92 4.34 -8.97
C ARG A 45 -12.83 3.02 -8.20
N HIS A 46 -12.24 3.03 -7.01
CA HIS A 46 -12.07 1.83 -6.18
C HIS A 46 -13.04 1.77 -5.00
N GLY A 47 -14.06 2.64 -4.97
CA GLY A 47 -15.12 2.60 -3.96
C GLY A 47 -14.68 3.05 -2.56
N LEU A 48 -13.53 3.72 -2.42
CA LEU A 48 -13.11 4.32 -1.16
C LEU A 48 -13.94 5.58 -0.91
N SER A 49 -14.70 5.60 0.17
CA SER A 49 -15.55 6.76 0.51
C SER A 49 -14.71 7.95 1.01
N LEU A 50 -15.23 9.17 0.91
CA LEU A 50 -14.54 10.36 1.44
C LEU A 50 -14.23 10.25 2.94
N PRO A 51 -15.15 9.78 3.82
CA PRO A 51 -14.82 9.58 5.24
C PRO A 51 -13.66 8.60 5.46
N GLU A 52 -13.61 7.50 4.70
CA GLU A 52 -12.49 6.55 4.77
C GLU A 52 -11.20 7.18 4.26
N ALA A 53 -11.22 7.83 3.10
CA ALA A 53 -10.08 8.54 2.54
C ALA A 53 -9.48 9.55 3.54
N ARG A 54 -10.34 10.35 4.20
CA ARG A 54 -9.91 11.29 5.26
C ARG A 54 -9.31 10.57 6.46
N ARG A 55 -9.89 9.43 6.86
CA ARG A 55 -9.39 8.64 7.98
C ARG A 55 -7.98 8.12 7.70
N TRP A 56 -7.76 7.51 6.53
CA TRP A 56 -6.45 7.00 6.12
C TRP A 56 -5.43 8.13 5.93
N ALA A 57 -5.83 9.26 5.33
CA ALA A 57 -4.95 10.42 5.20
C ALA A 57 -4.57 11.01 6.57
N GLY A 58 -5.45 10.93 7.57
CA GLY A 58 -5.17 11.30 8.96
C GLY A 58 -4.07 10.45 9.60
N GLU A 59 -3.94 9.19 9.18
CA GLU A 59 -2.84 8.29 9.55
C GLU A 59 -1.58 8.49 8.69
N GLY A 60 -1.58 9.47 7.78
CA GLY A 60 -0.47 9.70 6.86
C GLY A 60 -0.36 8.67 5.72
N VAL A 61 -1.38 7.85 5.51
CA VAL A 61 -1.40 6.82 4.47
C VAL A 61 -1.90 7.43 3.14
N PRO A 62 -1.11 7.37 2.05
CA PRO A 62 -1.54 7.87 0.74
C PRO A 62 -2.79 7.16 0.23
N ILE A 63 -3.64 7.85 -0.54
CA ILE A 63 -4.89 7.28 -1.07
C ILE A 63 -4.66 5.99 -1.87
N ARG A 64 -3.55 5.92 -2.61
CA ARG A 64 -3.11 4.71 -3.31
C ARG A 64 -3.05 3.49 -2.39
N ASP A 65 -2.43 3.65 -1.23
CA ASP A 65 -2.18 2.57 -0.29
C ASP A 65 -3.45 2.28 0.52
N ALA A 66 -4.21 3.31 0.87
CA ALA A 66 -5.53 3.18 1.49
C ALA A 66 -6.49 2.34 0.64
N VAL A 67 -6.53 2.58 -0.67
CA VAL A 67 -7.33 1.79 -1.62
C VAL A 67 -6.93 0.31 -1.59
N ARG A 68 -5.63 0.01 -1.57
CA ARG A 68 -5.12 -1.38 -1.50
C ARG A 68 -5.47 -2.02 -0.16
N ALA A 69 -5.23 -1.32 0.94
CA ALA A 69 -5.56 -1.76 2.28
C ALA A 69 -7.05 -2.12 2.41
N VAL A 70 -7.95 -1.23 2.00
CA VAL A 70 -9.39 -1.48 2.05
C VAL A 70 -9.80 -2.65 1.14
N ALA A 71 -9.20 -2.78 -0.04
CA ALA A 71 -9.49 -3.88 -0.96
C ALA A 71 -9.16 -5.27 -0.37
N VAL A 72 -8.13 -5.37 0.48
CA VAL A 72 -7.76 -6.61 1.19
C VAL A 72 -8.39 -6.68 2.59
N GLY A 73 -9.26 -5.74 2.94
CA GLY A 73 -9.91 -5.66 4.25
C GLY A 73 -8.96 -5.31 5.41
N LEU A 74 -7.79 -4.72 5.13
CA LEU A 74 -6.86 -4.21 6.15
C LEU A 74 -7.46 -2.96 6.79
N GLY A 75 -7.69 -3.00 8.10
CA GLY A 75 -8.14 -1.84 8.87
C GLY A 75 -6.97 -1.03 9.44
N ILE A 76 -7.20 0.24 9.77
CA ILE A 76 -6.18 1.12 10.39
C ILE A 76 -5.59 0.53 11.67
N GLN A 77 -6.42 -0.09 12.53
CA GLN A 77 -5.94 -0.71 13.77
C GLN A 77 -5.03 -1.92 13.50
N GLU A 78 -5.25 -2.62 12.39
CA GLU A 78 -4.37 -3.70 11.97
C GLU A 78 -3.08 -3.13 11.36
N LEU A 79 -3.17 -2.07 10.55
CA LEU A 79 -2.00 -1.36 10.05
C LEU A 79 -1.08 -0.90 11.20
N HIS A 80 -1.62 -0.28 12.25
CA HIS A 80 -0.78 0.13 13.39
C HIS A 80 -0.07 -1.05 14.07
N ARG A 81 -0.72 -2.22 14.16
CA ARG A 81 -0.05 -3.42 14.68
C ARG A 81 1.12 -3.83 13.80
N TRP A 82 1.02 -3.72 12.47
CA TRP A 82 2.14 -3.93 11.56
C TRP A 82 3.26 -2.90 11.79
N GLU A 83 2.91 -1.61 11.94
CA GLU A 83 3.86 -0.53 12.21
C GLU A 83 4.60 -0.70 13.54
N GLU A 84 3.92 -1.13 14.60
CA GLU A 84 4.51 -1.46 15.90
C GLU A 84 5.56 -2.59 15.79
N HIS A 85 5.39 -3.50 14.82
CA HIS A 85 6.36 -4.54 14.51
C HIS A 85 7.42 -4.08 13.50
N GLY A 86 7.47 -2.78 13.17
CA GLY A 86 8.47 -2.19 12.28
C GLY A 86 8.24 -2.50 10.80
N PHE A 87 7.01 -2.81 10.42
CA PHE A 87 6.60 -2.97 9.02
C PHE A 87 5.91 -1.72 8.49
N ASN A 88 6.00 -1.47 7.20
CA ASN A 88 5.31 -0.33 6.58
C ASN A 88 3.92 -0.74 6.05
N ALA A 89 3.13 0.24 5.59
CA ALA A 89 1.80 -0.03 5.05
C ALA A 89 1.80 -0.98 3.84
N SER A 90 2.84 -0.92 2.99
CA SER A 90 3.03 -1.84 1.86
C SER A 90 3.17 -3.28 2.33
N ASP A 91 4.04 -3.51 3.30
CA ASP A 91 4.25 -4.83 3.90
C ASP A 91 2.91 -5.38 4.43
N ALA A 92 2.13 -4.55 5.12
CA ALA A 92 0.88 -4.96 5.76
C ALA A 92 -0.20 -5.42 4.76
N TRP A 93 -0.46 -4.65 3.69
CA TRP A 93 -1.49 -5.06 2.72
C TRP A 93 -1.02 -6.18 1.79
N GLU A 94 0.28 -6.27 1.47
CA GLU A 94 0.83 -7.41 0.71
C GLU A 94 0.81 -8.70 1.52
N ALA A 95 1.13 -8.62 2.81
CA ALA A 95 1.02 -9.74 3.73
C ALA A 95 -0.42 -10.22 3.87
N LYS A 96 -1.37 -9.28 4.02
CA LYS A 96 -2.79 -9.63 4.07
C LYS A 96 -3.29 -10.29 2.78
N GLU A 97 -2.83 -9.83 1.61
CA GLU A 97 -3.16 -10.43 0.31
C GLU A 97 -2.65 -11.89 0.20
N THR A 98 -1.48 -12.18 0.78
CA THR A 98 -0.88 -13.51 0.78
C THR A 98 -1.34 -14.41 1.93
N GLY A 99 -2.06 -13.85 2.90
CA GLY A 99 -2.47 -14.55 4.12
C GLY A 99 -1.37 -14.67 5.17
N LEU A 100 -0.27 -13.93 5.02
CA LEU A 100 0.86 -13.91 5.95
C LEU A 100 0.51 -13.08 7.20
N GLY A 101 0.64 -13.69 8.38
CA GLY A 101 0.43 -13.01 9.67
C GLY A 101 1.60 -12.09 10.05
N ILE A 102 1.37 -11.19 11.01
CA ILE A 102 2.41 -10.28 11.53
C ILE A 102 3.56 -11.09 12.17
N GLU A 103 3.19 -12.10 12.96
CA GLU A 103 4.13 -12.97 13.66
C GLU A 103 4.96 -13.79 12.68
N GLU A 104 4.32 -14.39 11.67
CA GLU A 104 5.02 -15.14 10.64
C GLU A 104 5.96 -14.22 9.83
N ALA A 105 5.51 -13.03 9.43
CA ALA A 105 6.37 -12.06 8.75
C ALA A 105 7.58 -11.64 9.62
N ALA A 106 7.40 -11.54 10.94
CA ALA A 106 8.49 -11.26 11.88
C ALA A 106 9.50 -12.41 11.92
N GLU A 107 9.05 -13.67 11.96
CA GLU A 107 9.91 -14.86 11.91
C GLU A 107 10.74 -14.91 10.61
N TRP A 108 10.12 -14.63 9.46
CA TRP A 108 10.83 -14.53 8.18
C TRP A 108 11.93 -13.46 8.20
N ARG A 109 11.63 -12.29 8.78
CA ARG A 109 12.60 -11.20 8.92
C ARG A 109 13.73 -11.53 9.89
N GLU A 110 13.43 -12.16 11.03
CA GLU A 110 14.45 -12.63 11.98
C GLU A 110 15.36 -13.69 11.35
N ALA A 111 14.79 -14.56 10.52
CA ALA A 111 15.56 -15.50 9.75
C ALA A 111 16.42 -14.82 8.67
N GLY A 112 16.21 -13.53 8.35
CA GLY A 112 17.01 -12.75 7.41
C GLY A 112 16.43 -12.64 6.00
N PHE A 113 15.12 -12.87 5.83
CA PHE A 113 14.41 -12.61 4.59
C PHE A 113 13.69 -11.26 4.69
N VAL A 114 13.86 -10.38 3.70
CA VAL A 114 13.05 -9.16 3.65
C VAL A 114 11.60 -9.52 3.29
N VAL A 115 10.63 -8.70 3.71
CA VAL A 115 9.19 -8.99 3.50
C VAL A 115 8.84 -9.32 2.05
N PRO A 116 9.30 -8.57 1.02
CA PRO A 116 9.01 -8.93 -0.37
C PRO A 116 9.50 -10.34 -0.76
N ASP A 117 10.67 -10.75 -0.26
CA ASP A 117 11.22 -12.10 -0.52
C ASP A 117 10.42 -13.17 0.22
N ALA A 118 10.07 -12.92 1.48
CA ALA A 118 9.25 -13.81 2.29
C ALA A 118 7.87 -14.05 1.62
N LEU A 119 7.22 -12.97 1.17
CA LEU A 119 5.95 -13.04 0.46
C LEU A 119 6.05 -13.86 -0.83
N GLN A 120 7.14 -13.70 -1.58
CA GLN A 120 7.38 -14.49 -2.79
C GLN A 120 7.55 -15.98 -2.46
N LEU A 121 8.33 -16.31 -1.42
CA LEU A 121 8.53 -17.68 -0.96
C LEU A 121 7.21 -18.32 -0.50
N VAL A 122 6.40 -17.59 0.25
CA VAL A 122 5.08 -18.03 0.71
C VAL A 122 4.13 -18.29 -0.48
N ARG A 123 4.11 -17.39 -1.49
CA ARG A 123 3.35 -17.60 -2.75
C ARG A 123 3.80 -18.86 -3.49
N ASP A 124 5.09 -19.15 -3.46
CA ASP A 124 5.70 -20.36 -4.04
C ASP A 124 5.55 -21.60 -3.13
N ARG A 125 4.79 -21.48 -2.03
CA ARG A 125 4.49 -22.52 -1.03
C ARG A 125 5.71 -23.03 -0.26
N TRP A 126 6.70 -22.20 -0.09
CA TRP A 126 7.83 -22.49 0.79
C TRP A 126 7.43 -22.30 2.24
N THR A 127 7.84 -23.24 3.09
CA THR A 127 7.90 -23.04 4.54
C THR A 127 9.19 -22.29 4.90
N LEU A 128 9.17 -21.53 5.99
CA LEU A 128 10.35 -20.86 6.53
C LEU A 128 11.55 -21.82 6.69
N ASP A 129 11.34 -22.99 7.30
CA ASP A 129 12.39 -23.99 7.50
C ASP A 129 13.07 -24.42 6.19
N ALA A 130 12.27 -24.78 5.18
CA ALA A 130 12.78 -25.15 3.86
C ALA A 130 13.59 -24.01 3.22
N ALA A 131 13.14 -22.77 3.35
CA ALA A 131 13.84 -21.61 2.82
C ALA A 131 15.17 -21.35 3.53
N ILE A 132 15.21 -21.49 4.87
CA ILE A 132 16.44 -21.40 5.66
C ILE A 132 17.45 -22.46 5.22
N VAL A 133 17.00 -23.73 5.11
CA VAL A 133 17.86 -24.84 4.65
C VAL A 133 18.40 -24.56 3.25
N ALA A 134 17.57 -24.13 2.32
CA ALA A 134 17.99 -23.83 0.94
C ALA A 134 18.98 -22.68 0.87
N ARG A 135 18.77 -21.61 1.64
CA ARG A 135 19.71 -20.48 1.73
C ARG A 135 21.07 -20.94 2.27
N ASN A 136 21.07 -21.72 3.35
CA ASN A 136 22.30 -22.21 3.97
C ASN A 136 23.05 -23.20 3.04
N ALA A 137 22.34 -24.07 2.32
CA ALA A 137 22.92 -24.97 1.33
C ALA A 137 23.54 -24.20 0.14
N GLY A 138 22.92 -23.07 -0.25
CA GLY A 138 23.48 -22.14 -1.23
C GLY A 138 24.81 -21.54 -0.76
N ILE A 139 24.89 -21.08 0.50
CA ILE A 139 26.11 -20.52 1.11
C ILE A 139 27.23 -21.56 1.21
N ASP A 140 26.92 -22.79 1.65
CA ASP A 140 27.93 -23.86 1.80
C ASP A 140 28.57 -24.29 0.47
N ARG A 141 27.81 -24.24 -0.65
CA ARG A 141 28.35 -24.53 -2.00
C ARG A 141 29.44 -23.55 -2.44
N TYR A 142 29.49 -22.33 -1.88
CA TYR A 142 30.55 -21.36 -2.16
C TYR A 142 31.69 -21.40 -1.14
N ARG A 143 31.47 -21.99 0.04
CA ARG A 143 32.52 -22.18 1.07
C ARG A 143 33.61 -23.17 0.64
N HIS A 144 33.24 -24.19 -0.12
CA HIS A 144 34.18 -25.23 -0.59
C HIS A 144 34.90 -24.90 -1.91
N ARG A 145 34.64 -23.71 -2.51
CA ARG A 145 35.23 -23.33 -3.80
C ARG A 145 36.36 -22.30 -3.69
N GLN A 146 36.81 -21.99 -2.47
CA GLN A 146 37.94 -21.08 -2.19
C GLN A 146 39.13 -21.78 -1.51
N ALA A 147 39.30 -23.09 -1.70
CA ALA A 147 40.48 -23.83 -1.26
C ALA A 147 41.30 -24.29 -2.47
#